data_AF-A0A2A3AQS5-F1
#
_entry.id   AF-A0A2A3AQS5-F1
#
_cell.length_a   1.000
_cell.length_b   1.000
_cell.length_c   1.000
_cell.angle_alpha   90.00
_cell.angle_beta   90.00
_cell.angle_gamma   90.00
#
_symmetry.space_group_name_H-M   'P 1'
#
loop_
_entity.id
_entity.type
_entity.pdbx_description
1 polymer ?
#
loop_
_entity_poly.entity_id
_entity_poly.type
_entity_poly.pdbx_seq_one_letter_code
_entity_poly.pdbx_strand_id
1 'polypeptide(L)'
;MIVFGDHKRTRSAQQLREAALAAAAAIGDLPAGIERHAAVVDLFVSASELVQGLADAEFDTRGADCNSSTQKLGSEILVELSEEVLRSWQQGFVRTGALDPLLLAKLATIDCSSEIITGPAEGYALYALYPETYLLAALQSGLDANTCVIGIRGIGLGLAAMVAAALHAPPPVSVRPIGHPFSRHICAAPELLGGWRDRPHAKFAIIDEGPGLSGSSFHAVVAWLRRQGIDQERIHLFPSHRGGPGVQASAEMQAIWSHCSRHVADFEAAFDGCVAPNLRHWVANLLGKPDVELSEISGGEWRKHISTPPEHWPPVFAGFERRKFMALAGTERWLVKFAGLGGTGQHKLHTARSVHRVGFGTQPAGLCYGFLIERWTEVDRLDRTELDRDLLVEWLGRYLGWRAAALQTEEAGASLDVLADMAVQNCREALGEGPTETLKGWFARHSSHPFLRRIEIDGRLHAWEFLVRPDGTLLKTDAVDHCRSHDIVGCQDIAWDIAGATVEYQLSDAELSRLIQGIEAEMSRAVDRSLVDYMEPCYLAFQLGLWTMAGQSTHGDERVRATRAADRYETGLSRFIERARS
;
A
#
# COMPACT_ATOMS: atom_id res chain seq x y z
N MET A 1 5.09 8.25 17.71
CA MET A 1 3.68 8.28 17.31
C MET A 1 3.39 6.96 16.62
N ILE A 2 2.25 6.33 16.89
CA ILE A 2 1.73 5.17 16.17
C ILE A 2 0.79 5.69 15.07
N VAL A 3 1.11 5.36 13.82
CA VAL A 3 0.32 5.70 12.63
C VAL A 3 0.22 4.51 11.71
N PHE A 4 1.33 3.79 11.51
CA PHE A 4 1.40 2.60 10.67
C PHE A 4 0.81 1.35 11.35
N GLY A 5 0.26 0.44 10.56
CA GLY A 5 -0.20 -0.86 11.03
C GLY A 5 -0.08 -1.94 9.95
N ASP A 6 0.00 -3.19 10.38
CA ASP A 6 0.12 -4.35 9.49
C ASP A 6 -1.22 -5.11 9.46
N HIS A 7 -1.86 -5.14 8.30
CA HIS A 7 -3.19 -5.73 8.10
C HIS A 7 -3.10 -7.20 7.65
N LYS A 8 -2.65 -8.07 8.55
CA LYS A 8 -2.53 -9.51 8.25
C LYS A 8 -3.88 -10.22 8.27
N ARG A 9 -4.01 -11.24 7.42
CA ARG A 9 -5.22 -12.07 7.27
C ARG A 9 -4.85 -13.53 7.14
N THR A 10 -5.57 -14.37 7.88
CA THR A 10 -5.54 -15.83 7.70
C THR A 10 -6.31 -16.18 6.44
N ARG A 11 -5.69 -16.98 5.56
CA ARG A 11 -6.30 -17.48 4.33
C ARG A 11 -6.03 -18.96 4.15
N SER A 12 -6.93 -19.65 3.48
CA SER A 12 -6.70 -21.01 3.00
C SER A 12 -5.70 -20.97 1.84
N ALA A 13 -4.56 -21.66 1.99
CA ALA A 13 -3.59 -21.82 0.91
C ALA A 13 -4.22 -22.53 -0.31
N GLN A 14 -5.13 -23.47 -0.06
CA GLN A 14 -5.86 -24.18 -1.12
C GLN A 14 -6.71 -23.23 -1.97
N GLN A 15 -7.49 -22.35 -1.34
CA GLN A 15 -8.32 -21.38 -2.06
C GLN A 15 -7.48 -20.40 -2.89
N LEU A 16 -6.31 -19.99 -2.36
CA LEU A 16 -5.36 -19.15 -3.09
C LEU A 16 -4.79 -19.85 -4.32
N ARG A 17 -4.42 -21.14 -4.19
CA ARG A 17 -3.96 -21.97 -5.32
C ARG A 17 -5.05 -22.14 -6.38
N GLU A 18 -6.29 -22.42 -5.98
CA GLU A 18 -7.43 -22.56 -6.90
C GLU A 18 -7.71 -21.25 -7.66
N ALA A 19 -7.66 -20.11 -6.98
CA ALA A 19 -7.78 -18.79 -7.60
C ALA A 19 -6.63 -18.53 -8.60
N ALA A 20 -5.39 -18.88 -8.24
CA ALA A 20 -4.23 -18.74 -9.12
C ALA A 20 -4.36 -19.61 -10.38
N LEU A 21 -4.84 -20.86 -10.26
CA LEU A 21 -5.09 -21.74 -11.41
C LEU A 21 -6.21 -21.20 -12.31
N ALA A 22 -7.28 -20.65 -11.73
CA ALA A 22 -8.36 -20.02 -12.49
C ALA A 22 -7.87 -18.79 -13.25
N ALA A 23 -7.07 -17.94 -12.60
CA ALA A 23 -6.44 -16.78 -13.25
C ALA A 23 -5.50 -17.20 -14.39
N ALA A 24 -4.69 -18.24 -14.17
CA ALA A 24 -3.80 -18.78 -15.19
C ALA A 24 -4.53 -19.30 -16.44
N ALA A 25 -5.68 -19.94 -16.26
CA ALA A 25 -6.53 -20.36 -17.38
C ALA A 25 -7.07 -19.16 -18.17
N ALA A 26 -7.59 -18.14 -17.47
CA ALA A 26 -8.15 -16.95 -18.10
C ALA A 26 -7.12 -16.15 -18.92
N ILE A 27 -5.83 -16.17 -18.55
CA ILE A 27 -4.76 -15.50 -19.32
C ILE A 27 -4.68 -16.02 -20.76
N GLY A 28 -4.99 -17.30 -20.99
CA GLY A 28 -4.90 -17.91 -22.32
C GLY A 28 -5.86 -17.30 -23.34
N ASP A 29 -6.99 -16.76 -22.86
CA ASP A 29 -8.05 -16.17 -23.68
C ASP A 29 -7.85 -14.66 -23.92
N LEU A 30 -6.90 -14.03 -23.20
CA LEU A 30 -6.63 -12.61 -23.37
C LEU A 30 -5.82 -12.33 -24.65
N PRO A 31 -6.17 -11.26 -25.40
CA PRO A 31 -5.38 -10.84 -26.54
C PRO A 31 -4.00 -10.33 -26.10
N ALA A 32 -3.06 -10.26 -27.05
CA ALA A 32 -1.79 -9.58 -26.81
C ALA A 32 -2.02 -8.12 -26.36
N GLY A 33 -1.15 -7.64 -25.47
CA GLY A 33 -1.18 -6.27 -24.98
C GLY A 33 -0.99 -6.17 -23.46
N ILE A 34 -1.09 -4.93 -22.98
CA ILE A 34 -0.85 -4.58 -21.58
C ILE A 34 -1.79 -5.30 -20.62
N GLU A 35 -3.03 -5.57 -21.02
CA GLU A 35 -4.02 -6.26 -20.18
C GLU A 35 -3.59 -7.71 -19.88
N ARG A 36 -3.12 -8.43 -20.90
CA ARG A 36 -2.57 -9.78 -20.71
C ARG A 36 -1.30 -9.75 -19.88
N HIS A 37 -0.39 -8.82 -20.15
CA HIS A 37 0.83 -8.69 -19.35
C HIS A 37 0.52 -8.42 -17.87
N ALA A 38 -0.40 -7.48 -17.60
CA ALA A 38 -0.87 -7.18 -16.26
C ALA A 38 -1.50 -8.39 -15.57
N ALA A 39 -2.24 -9.23 -16.30
CA ALA A 39 -2.81 -10.47 -15.77
C ALA A 39 -1.74 -11.51 -15.40
N VAL A 40 -0.67 -11.65 -16.21
CA VAL A 40 0.48 -12.51 -15.85
C VAL A 40 1.17 -12.01 -14.59
N VAL A 41 1.33 -10.69 -14.46
CA VAL A 41 1.92 -10.07 -13.27
C VAL A 41 1.02 -10.25 -12.03
N ASP A 42 -0.30 -10.12 -12.18
CA ASP A 42 -1.26 -10.38 -11.10
C ASP A 42 -1.21 -11.83 -10.62
N LEU A 43 -1.13 -12.79 -11.56
CA LEU A 43 -0.90 -14.19 -11.23
C LEU A 43 0.42 -14.40 -10.47
N PHE A 44 1.51 -13.75 -10.92
CA PHE A 44 2.79 -13.81 -10.23
C PHE A 44 2.73 -13.23 -8.81
N VAL A 45 2.06 -12.09 -8.61
CA VAL A 45 1.88 -11.49 -7.29
C VAL A 45 1.10 -12.43 -6.37
N SER A 46 -0.03 -12.95 -6.85
CA SER A 46 -0.88 -13.89 -6.10
C SER A 46 -0.15 -15.19 -5.74
N ALA A 47 0.63 -15.74 -6.68
CA ALA A 47 1.46 -16.92 -6.44
C ALA A 47 2.60 -16.63 -5.45
N SER A 48 3.18 -15.43 -5.50
CA SER A 48 4.23 -15.00 -4.55
C SER A 48 3.69 -14.91 -3.12
N GLU A 49 2.48 -14.38 -2.94
CA GLU A 49 1.81 -14.35 -1.64
C GLU A 49 1.56 -15.77 -1.10
N LEU A 50 1.08 -16.69 -1.94
CA LEU A 50 0.87 -18.10 -1.58
C LEU A 50 2.19 -18.76 -1.14
N VAL A 51 3.22 -18.71 -1.99
CA VAL A 51 4.51 -19.37 -1.74
C VAL A 51 5.18 -18.79 -0.50
N GLN A 52 5.10 -17.48 -0.30
CA GLN A 52 5.61 -16.86 0.91
C GLN A 52 4.85 -17.28 2.15
N GLY A 53 3.51 -17.29 2.11
CA GLY A 53 2.70 -17.70 3.26
C GLY A 53 2.99 -19.14 3.68
N LEU A 54 3.24 -20.04 2.71
CA LEU A 54 3.68 -21.41 2.98
C LEU A 54 5.06 -21.43 3.65
N ALA A 55 6.02 -20.63 3.17
CA ALA A 55 7.35 -20.52 3.75
C ALA A 55 7.33 -19.94 5.17
N ASP A 56 6.47 -18.95 5.45
CA ASP A 56 6.26 -18.40 6.78
C ASP A 56 5.63 -19.43 7.72
N ALA A 57 4.62 -20.19 7.28
CA ALA A 57 4.00 -21.24 8.10
C ALA A 57 5.01 -22.35 8.47
N GLU A 58 5.89 -22.74 7.55
CA GLU A 58 6.98 -23.67 7.85
C GLU A 58 7.98 -23.10 8.86
N PHE A 59 8.31 -21.80 8.74
CA PHE A 59 9.20 -21.13 9.68
C PHE A 59 8.60 -21.05 11.08
N ASP A 60 7.31 -20.72 11.20
CA ASP A 60 6.63 -20.68 12.49
C ASP A 60 6.62 -22.05 13.19
N THR A 61 6.60 -23.13 12.41
CA THR A 61 6.68 -24.50 12.93
C THR A 61 8.10 -24.91 13.31
N ARG A 62 9.11 -24.53 12.52
CA ARG A 62 10.50 -25.01 12.67
C ARG A 62 11.40 -24.09 13.49
N GLY A 63 11.06 -22.81 13.58
CA GLY A 63 11.88 -21.76 14.20
C GLY A 63 13.14 -21.36 13.43
N ALA A 64 13.32 -21.85 12.19
CA ALA A 64 14.46 -21.55 11.35
C ALA A 64 14.13 -21.66 9.86
N ASP A 65 14.77 -20.83 9.03
CA ASP A 65 14.69 -20.88 7.57
C ASP A 65 15.32 -22.17 7.04
N CYS A 66 14.65 -22.83 6.12
CA CYS A 66 15.14 -24.05 5.48
C CYS A 66 14.71 -24.08 4.01
N ASN A 67 15.28 -24.99 3.22
CA ASN A 67 14.92 -25.16 1.81
C ASN A 67 14.15 -26.48 1.61
N SER A 68 12.91 -26.53 2.11
CA SER A 68 12.03 -27.70 2.03
C SER A 68 11.65 -28.03 0.58
N SER A 69 11.07 -29.21 0.33
CA SER A 69 10.53 -29.54 -0.99
C SER A 69 9.45 -28.56 -1.45
N THR A 70 8.60 -28.11 -0.53
CA THR A 70 7.54 -27.14 -0.82
C THR A 70 8.12 -25.78 -1.18
N GLN A 71 9.12 -25.29 -0.44
CA GLN A 71 9.79 -24.02 -0.75
C GLN A 71 10.57 -24.08 -2.07
N LYS A 72 11.22 -25.22 -2.39
CA LYS A 72 11.87 -25.42 -3.69
C LYS A 72 10.88 -25.37 -4.83
N LEU A 73 9.81 -26.15 -4.75
CA LEU A 73 8.76 -26.18 -5.77
C LEU A 73 8.10 -24.80 -5.92
N GLY A 74 7.80 -24.13 -4.81
CA GLY A 74 7.28 -22.76 -4.81
C GLY A 74 8.22 -21.79 -5.51
N SER A 75 9.52 -21.83 -5.19
CA SER A 75 10.53 -20.96 -5.82
C SER A 75 10.70 -21.25 -7.31
N GLU A 76 10.62 -22.52 -7.74
CA GLU A 76 10.59 -22.90 -9.14
C GLU A 76 9.38 -22.32 -9.88
N ILE A 77 8.18 -22.45 -9.32
CA ILE A 77 6.95 -21.87 -9.86
C ILE A 77 7.10 -20.35 -10.04
N LEU A 78 7.65 -19.66 -9.04
CA LEU A 78 7.85 -18.22 -9.12
C LEU A 78 8.88 -17.82 -10.19
N VAL A 79 9.94 -18.60 -10.38
CA VAL A 79 10.93 -18.34 -11.44
C VAL A 79 10.30 -18.53 -12.82
N GLU A 80 9.55 -19.61 -13.04
CA GLU A 80 8.86 -19.86 -14.31
C GLU A 80 7.82 -18.77 -14.63
N LEU A 81 7.07 -18.29 -13.63
CA LEU A 81 6.18 -17.13 -13.78
C LEU A 81 6.96 -15.86 -14.10
N SER A 82 8.11 -15.64 -13.45
CA SER A 82 8.99 -14.51 -13.71
C SER A 82 9.55 -14.53 -15.13
N GLU A 83 9.84 -15.71 -15.68
CA GLU A 83 10.25 -15.89 -17.07
C GLU A 83 9.13 -15.56 -18.06
N GLU A 84 7.86 -15.83 -17.73
CA GLU A 84 6.71 -15.39 -18.53
C GLU A 84 6.55 -13.87 -18.50
N VAL A 85 6.72 -13.23 -17.33
CA VAL A 85 6.74 -11.76 -17.20
C VAL A 85 7.87 -11.16 -18.03
N LEU A 86 9.09 -11.68 -17.88
CA LEU A 86 10.28 -11.24 -18.62
C LEU A 86 10.08 -11.36 -20.14
N ARG A 87 9.61 -12.51 -20.63
CA ARG A 87 9.33 -12.72 -22.05
C ARG A 87 8.23 -11.80 -22.56
N SER A 88 7.17 -11.58 -21.78
CA SER A 88 6.10 -10.66 -22.15
C SER A 88 6.61 -9.22 -22.27
N TRP A 89 7.40 -8.77 -21.29
CA TRP A 89 7.95 -7.41 -21.25
C TRP A 89 8.99 -7.16 -22.35
N GLN A 90 9.98 -8.04 -22.53
CA GLN A 90 11.01 -7.89 -23.57
C GLN A 90 10.47 -7.94 -25.01
N GLN A 91 9.29 -8.55 -25.20
CA GLN A 91 8.62 -8.62 -26.49
C GLN A 91 7.58 -7.50 -26.67
N GLY A 92 7.59 -6.46 -25.83
CA GLY A 92 6.66 -5.33 -25.94
C GLY A 92 5.19 -5.71 -25.79
N PHE A 93 4.91 -6.71 -24.95
CA PHE A 93 3.57 -7.24 -24.66
C PHE A 93 2.85 -7.93 -25.83
N VAL A 94 3.55 -8.33 -26.89
CA VAL A 94 2.95 -8.98 -28.06
C VAL A 94 2.66 -10.48 -27.88
N ARG A 95 2.93 -11.05 -26.70
CA ARG A 95 2.69 -12.48 -26.44
C ARG A 95 1.21 -12.82 -26.37
N THR A 96 0.87 -14.01 -26.82
CA THR A 96 -0.51 -14.55 -26.86
C THR A 96 -0.53 -15.99 -26.34
N GLY A 97 -1.73 -16.47 -26.01
CA GLY A 97 -1.98 -17.87 -25.68
C GLY A 97 -1.72 -18.23 -24.22
N ALA A 98 -1.97 -19.50 -23.91
CA ALA A 98 -1.90 -20.06 -22.56
C ALA A 98 -0.46 -20.11 -22.02
N LEU A 99 -0.36 -20.16 -20.69
CA LEU A 99 0.89 -20.41 -19.97
C LEU A 99 1.31 -21.88 -20.13
N ASP A 100 2.58 -22.16 -19.82
CA ASP A 100 3.14 -23.52 -19.92
C ASP A 100 2.33 -24.52 -19.06
N PRO A 101 1.79 -25.61 -19.64
CA PRO A 101 1.08 -26.64 -18.88
C PRO A 101 1.91 -27.28 -17.75
N LEU A 102 3.24 -27.34 -17.88
CA LEU A 102 4.13 -27.87 -16.83
C LEU A 102 4.15 -26.95 -15.60
N LEU A 103 4.18 -25.63 -15.81
CA LEU A 103 4.04 -24.64 -14.74
C LEU A 103 2.70 -24.82 -14.01
N LEU A 104 1.61 -24.99 -14.76
CA LEU A 104 0.29 -25.22 -14.16
C LEU A 104 0.22 -26.52 -13.37
N ALA A 105 0.89 -27.58 -13.84
CA ALA A 105 1.00 -28.84 -13.11
C ALA A 105 1.78 -28.68 -11.80
N LYS A 106 2.89 -27.91 -11.80
CA LYS A 106 3.62 -27.59 -10.57
C LYS A 106 2.74 -26.81 -9.58
N LEU A 107 2.07 -25.76 -10.05
CA LEU A 107 1.15 -24.98 -9.23
C LEU A 107 0.00 -25.82 -8.66
N ALA A 108 -0.53 -26.78 -9.43
CA ALA A 108 -1.59 -27.67 -8.96
C ALA A 108 -1.12 -28.69 -7.90
N THR A 109 0.17 -29.05 -7.91
CA THR A 109 0.74 -30.08 -7.03
C THR A 109 1.41 -29.54 -5.78
N ILE A 110 1.64 -28.22 -5.68
CA ILE A 110 2.20 -27.61 -4.46
C ILE A 110 1.29 -27.91 -3.26
N ASP A 111 1.92 -28.30 -2.15
CA ASP A 111 1.21 -28.61 -0.91
C ASP A 111 0.61 -27.34 -0.32
N CYS A 112 -0.70 -27.39 -0.06
CA CYS A 112 -1.53 -26.27 0.39
C CYS A 112 -2.48 -26.71 1.51
N SER A 113 -2.09 -27.71 2.30
CA SER A 113 -2.92 -28.23 3.39
C SER A 113 -3.03 -27.29 4.60
N SER A 114 -2.20 -26.25 4.69
CA SER A 114 -2.16 -25.33 5.82
C SER A 114 -2.99 -24.07 5.60
N GLU A 115 -3.44 -23.48 6.71
CA GLU A 115 -3.78 -22.06 6.73
C GLU A 115 -2.49 -21.24 6.73
N ILE A 116 -2.51 -20.14 6.00
CA ILE A 116 -1.37 -19.22 5.89
C ILE A 116 -1.80 -17.82 6.29
N ILE A 117 -0.86 -17.08 6.88
CA ILE A 117 -1.04 -15.67 7.18
C ILE A 117 -0.46 -14.88 6.02
N THR A 118 -1.31 -14.10 5.37
CA THR A 118 -0.96 -13.18 4.27
C THR A 118 -1.07 -11.74 4.76
N GLY A 119 -0.29 -10.84 4.18
CA GLY A 119 -0.39 -9.40 4.41
C GLY A 119 -0.40 -8.68 3.07
N PRO A 120 -0.79 -7.39 3.03
CA PRO A 120 -0.76 -6.63 1.80
C PRO A 120 0.68 -6.58 1.25
N ALA A 121 0.85 -6.92 -0.02
CA ALA A 121 2.09 -6.71 -0.75
C ALA A 121 2.28 -5.21 -1.01
N GLU A 122 2.71 -4.46 0.02
CA GLU A 122 2.73 -3.00 0.06
C GLU A 122 3.42 -2.35 -1.15
N GLY A 123 4.59 -2.84 -1.58
CA GLY A 123 5.24 -2.44 -2.82
C GLY A 123 4.33 -2.42 -4.03
N TYR A 124 3.58 -3.50 -4.25
CA TYR A 124 2.67 -3.65 -5.38
C TYR A 124 1.34 -2.90 -5.18
N ALA A 125 0.89 -2.75 -3.95
CA ALA A 125 -0.40 -2.15 -3.64
C ALA A 125 -0.34 -0.61 -3.56
N LEU A 126 0.80 -0.04 -3.13
CA LEU A 126 0.85 1.32 -2.62
C LEU A 126 2.05 2.15 -3.12
N TYR A 127 3.21 1.54 -3.36
CA TYR A 127 4.45 2.25 -3.70
C TYR A 127 4.78 2.32 -5.20
N ALA A 128 3.92 1.78 -6.06
CA ALA A 128 4.18 1.68 -7.50
C ALA A 128 5.50 0.92 -7.78
N LEU A 129 5.77 -0.14 -7.02
CA LEU A 129 6.87 -1.05 -7.30
C LEU A 129 6.42 -2.09 -8.33
N TYR A 130 7.21 -2.28 -9.38
CA TYR A 130 6.89 -3.18 -10.48
C TYR A 130 7.91 -4.31 -10.55
N PRO A 131 7.50 -5.58 -10.69
CA PRO A 131 8.45 -6.69 -10.81
C PRO A 131 9.48 -6.51 -11.94
N GLU A 132 9.10 -5.81 -13.02
CA GLU A 132 9.97 -5.49 -14.15
C GLU A 132 11.17 -4.63 -13.77
N THR A 133 11.08 -3.81 -12.72
CA THR A 133 12.23 -3.02 -12.27
C THR A 133 13.34 -3.91 -11.71
N TYR A 134 12.99 -5.06 -11.11
CA TYR A 134 13.96 -6.04 -10.63
C TYR A 134 14.52 -6.90 -11.76
N LEU A 135 13.71 -7.20 -12.79
CA LEU A 135 14.21 -7.81 -14.03
C LEU A 135 15.26 -6.91 -14.68
N LEU A 136 14.96 -5.63 -14.86
CA LEU A 136 15.89 -4.67 -15.46
C LEU A 136 17.14 -4.47 -14.60
N ALA A 137 16.99 -4.32 -13.29
CA ALA A 137 18.13 -4.20 -12.38
C ALA A 137 19.06 -5.41 -12.45
N ALA A 138 18.50 -6.63 -12.56
CA ALA A 138 19.27 -7.86 -12.73
C ALA A 138 20.01 -7.89 -14.07
N LEU A 139 19.35 -7.59 -15.18
CA LEU A 139 19.96 -7.53 -16.52
C LEU A 139 21.11 -6.51 -16.59
N GLN A 140 21.02 -5.40 -15.83
CA GLN A 140 22.06 -4.37 -15.79
C GLN A 140 23.16 -4.63 -14.74
N SER A 141 22.99 -5.62 -13.87
CA SER A 141 23.87 -5.84 -12.72
C SER A 141 25.25 -6.39 -13.05
N GLY A 142 25.41 -7.00 -14.23
CA GLY A 142 26.61 -7.76 -14.62
C GLY A 142 26.79 -9.09 -13.87
N LEU A 143 25.78 -9.53 -13.12
CA LEU A 143 25.73 -10.86 -12.51
C LEU A 143 25.30 -11.92 -13.54
N ASP A 144 25.48 -13.19 -13.20
CA ASP A 144 25.14 -14.34 -14.05
C ASP A 144 24.54 -15.50 -13.24
N ALA A 145 24.37 -16.65 -13.90
CA ALA A 145 23.82 -17.87 -13.32
C ALA A 145 24.62 -18.42 -12.13
N ASN A 146 25.88 -18.00 -11.92
CA ASN A 146 26.68 -18.35 -10.75
C ASN A 146 26.41 -17.40 -9.55
N THR A 147 25.13 -17.10 -9.33
CA THR A 147 24.65 -16.23 -8.26
C THR A 147 23.68 -16.99 -7.36
N CYS A 148 23.94 -17.01 -6.05
CA CYS A 148 22.99 -17.44 -5.04
C CYS A 148 22.01 -16.29 -4.77
N VAL A 149 20.77 -16.47 -5.17
CA VAL A 149 19.71 -15.47 -5.04
C VAL A 149 18.95 -15.69 -3.74
N ILE A 150 18.85 -14.66 -2.90
CA ILE A 150 18.28 -14.72 -1.55
C ILE A 150 17.18 -13.67 -1.42
N GLY A 151 15.93 -14.11 -1.33
CA GLY A 151 14.78 -13.26 -1.08
C GLY A 151 14.51 -13.07 0.42
N ILE A 152 14.34 -11.82 0.85
CA ILE A 152 13.84 -11.51 2.19
C ILE A 152 12.31 -11.68 2.18
N ARG A 153 11.77 -12.54 3.04
CA ARG A 153 10.32 -12.80 3.11
C ARG A 153 9.56 -11.52 3.49
N GLY A 154 8.62 -11.15 2.62
CA GLY A 154 7.86 -9.89 2.54
C GLY A 154 7.22 -9.80 1.15
N ILE A 155 7.81 -9.04 0.24
CA ILE A 155 7.64 -9.26 -1.21
C ILE A 155 8.94 -9.72 -1.87
N GLY A 156 10.04 -9.72 -1.11
CA GLY A 156 11.39 -10.02 -1.59
C GLY A 156 11.57 -11.45 -2.11
N LEU A 157 10.76 -12.43 -1.68
CA LEU A 157 10.82 -13.78 -2.27
C LEU A 157 10.34 -13.80 -3.73
N GLY A 158 9.21 -13.16 -4.03
CA GLY A 158 8.75 -12.99 -5.41
C GLY A 158 9.77 -12.21 -6.24
N LEU A 159 10.23 -11.06 -5.73
CA LEU A 159 11.22 -10.23 -6.41
C LEU A 159 12.57 -10.95 -6.62
N ALA A 160 12.96 -11.85 -5.71
CA ALA A 160 14.11 -12.71 -5.89
C ALA A 160 13.94 -13.65 -7.08
N ALA A 161 12.73 -14.18 -7.32
CA ALA A 161 12.46 -15.00 -8.50
C ALA A 161 12.60 -14.21 -9.81
N MET A 162 12.22 -12.92 -9.81
CA MET A 162 12.49 -12.01 -10.95
C MET A 162 13.98 -11.90 -11.22
N VAL A 163 14.78 -11.62 -10.19
CA VAL A 163 16.24 -11.53 -10.32
C VAL A 163 16.82 -12.87 -10.80
N ALA A 164 16.39 -14.00 -10.24
CA ALA A 164 16.86 -15.33 -10.64
C ALA A 164 16.55 -15.63 -12.10
N ALA A 165 15.33 -15.36 -12.56
CA ALA A 165 14.91 -15.54 -13.96
C ALA A 165 15.77 -14.71 -14.92
N ALA A 166 15.99 -13.43 -14.62
CA ALA A 166 16.79 -12.53 -15.46
C ALA A 166 18.29 -12.91 -15.52
N LEU A 167 18.83 -13.49 -14.44
CA LEU A 167 20.22 -13.95 -14.39
C LEU A 167 20.41 -15.38 -14.90
N HIS A 168 19.32 -16.10 -15.20
CA HIS A 168 19.33 -17.56 -15.38
C HIS A 168 19.97 -18.31 -14.20
N ALA A 169 19.82 -17.76 -12.99
CA ALA A 169 20.32 -18.36 -11.77
C ALA A 169 19.34 -19.45 -11.27
N PRO A 170 19.82 -20.40 -10.45
CA PRO A 170 18.93 -21.36 -9.79
C PRO A 170 17.83 -20.68 -8.96
N PRO A 171 16.70 -21.36 -8.70
CA PRO A 171 15.62 -20.82 -7.88
C PRO A 171 16.11 -20.25 -6.55
N PRO A 172 15.56 -19.09 -6.13
CA PRO A 172 16.05 -18.40 -4.94
C PRO A 172 15.81 -19.21 -3.67
N VAL A 173 16.63 -18.95 -2.66
CA VAL A 173 16.31 -19.32 -1.27
C VAL A 173 15.66 -18.13 -0.57
N SER A 174 14.88 -18.40 0.48
CA SER A 174 14.20 -17.35 1.26
C SER A 174 14.71 -17.29 2.69
N VAL A 175 14.70 -16.09 3.28
CA VAL A 175 15.03 -15.87 4.70
C VAL A 175 14.06 -14.89 5.36
N ARG A 176 13.80 -15.08 6.65
CA ARG A 176 12.95 -14.17 7.45
C ARG A 176 13.74 -13.53 8.57
N PRO A 177 14.08 -12.24 8.43
CA PRO A 177 14.64 -11.44 9.52
C PRO A 177 13.70 -11.36 10.73
N ILE A 178 14.17 -11.82 11.90
CA ILE A 178 13.43 -11.81 13.18
C ILE A 178 14.11 -10.91 14.21
N GLY A 179 13.42 -10.66 15.33
CA GLY A 179 13.89 -9.79 16.41
C GLY A 179 13.38 -8.36 16.30
N HIS A 180 14.05 -7.43 17.00
CA HIS A 180 13.62 -6.03 17.06
C HIS A 180 13.63 -5.39 15.66
N PRO A 181 12.63 -4.56 15.29
CA PRO A 181 12.54 -3.98 13.94
C PRO A 181 13.77 -3.20 13.47
N PHE A 182 14.56 -2.65 14.39
CA PHE A 182 15.82 -1.95 14.10
C PHE A 182 17.09 -2.75 14.44
N SER A 183 16.96 -4.02 14.82
CA SER A 183 18.09 -4.92 15.14
C SER A 183 17.69 -6.37 14.85
N ARG A 184 17.52 -6.67 13.57
CA ARG A 184 17.08 -7.99 13.10
C ARG A 184 18.25 -8.95 12.93
N HIS A 185 17.96 -10.24 13.01
CA HIS A 185 18.91 -11.33 12.73
C HIS A 185 18.25 -12.47 11.95
N ILE A 186 19.07 -13.36 11.38
CA ILE A 186 18.63 -14.54 10.62
C ILE A 186 18.83 -15.80 11.46
N CYS A 187 17.79 -16.63 11.53
CA CYS A 187 17.83 -18.00 12.02
C CYS A 187 17.60 -18.95 10.84
N ALA A 188 18.63 -19.68 10.41
CA ALA A 188 18.59 -20.53 9.23
C ALA A 188 19.28 -21.88 9.50
N ALA A 189 18.75 -22.94 8.89
CA ALA A 189 19.36 -24.26 8.89
C ALA A 189 20.74 -24.23 8.20
N PRO A 190 21.74 -24.99 8.68
CA PRO A 190 23.09 -25.01 8.10
C PRO A 190 23.11 -25.33 6.59
N GLU A 191 22.15 -26.12 6.13
CA GLU A 191 22.06 -26.61 4.75
C GLU A 191 21.40 -25.61 3.80
N LEU A 192 20.88 -24.46 4.28
CA LEU A 192 20.14 -23.51 3.44
C LEU A 192 20.95 -23.01 2.25
N LEU A 193 22.23 -22.67 2.46
CA LEU A 193 23.14 -22.27 1.38
C LEU A 193 23.69 -23.46 0.58
N GLY A 194 23.56 -24.69 1.09
CA GLY A 194 24.12 -25.89 0.49
C GLY A 194 25.55 -25.70 0.01
N GLY A 195 25.84 -26.11 -1.22
CA GLY A 195 27.15 -25.98 -1.84
C GLY A 195 27.54 -24.56 -2.30
N TRP A 196 26.68 -23.54 -2.16
CA TRP A 196 27.02 -22.17 -2.58
C TRP A 196 28.19 -21.59 -1.77
N ARG A 197 28.31 -21.97 -0.51
CA ARG A 197 29.40 -21.54 0.38
C ARG A 197 30.77 -21.90 -0.17
N ASP A 198 30.90 -23.08 -0.78
CA ASP A 198 32.17 -23.65 -1.18
C ASP A 198 32.58 -23.29 -2.63
N ARG A 199 31.76 -22.51 -3.34
CA ARG A 199 32.05 -22.07 -4.71
C ARG A 199 32.94 -20.82 -4.71
N PRO A 200 34.22 -20.91 -5.11
CA PRO A 200 35.03 -19.73 -5.33
C PRO A 200 34.40 -18.95 -6.48
N HIS A 201 34.24 -17.64 -6.34
CA HIS A 201 33.60 -16.73 -7.31
C HIS A 201 32.06 -16.69 -7.36
N ALA A 202 31.33 -17.56 -6.66
CA ALA A 202 29.87 -17.40 -6.60
C ALA A 202 29.50 -16.06 -5.96
N LYS A 203 28.52 -15.36 -6.54
CA LYS A 203 27.99 -14.10 -6.03
C LYS A 203 26.73 -14.36 -5.19
N PHE A 204 26.37 -13.40 -4.35
CA PHE A 204 25.18 -13.48 -3.49
C PHE A 204 24.34 -12.23 -3.71
N ALA A 205 23.14 -12.41 -4.25
CA ALA A 205 22.17 -11.34 -4.45
C ALA A 205 21.15 -11.37 -3.31
N ILE A 206 20.98 -10.26 -2.59
CA ILE A 206 19.97 -10.09 -1.54
C ILE A 206 18.88 -9.17 -2.08
N ILE A 207 17.62 -9.61 -2.02
CA ILE A 207 16.49 -8.94 -2.66
C ILE A 207 15.41 -8.65 -1.62
N ASP A 208 14.98 -7.40 -1.59
CA ASP A 208 13.87 -6.93 -0.74
C ASP A 208 13.31 -5.61 -1.29
N GLU A 209 12.15 -5.19 -0.77
CA GLU A 209 11.57 -3.88 -1.00
C GLU A 209 12.37 -2.75 -0.32
N GLY A 210 13.02 -3.03 0.82
CA GLY A 210 13.72 -2.02 1.62
C GLY A 210 14.86 -1.27 0.89
N PRO A 211 15.67 -0.46 1.60
CA PRO A 211 15.81 -0.40 3.05
C PRO A 211 14.85 0.63 3.63
N GLY A 212 13.88 0.19 4.44
CA GLY A 212 13.00 1.11 5.17
C GLY A 212 13.75 1.95 6.23
N LEU A 213 13.07 2.34 7.31
CA LEU A 213 13.60 3.31 8.29
C LEU A 213 14.99 3.00 8.88
N SER A 214 15.38 1.72 8.98
CA SER A 214 16.67 1.30 9.57
C SER A 214 17.58 0.49 8.62
N GLY A 215 17.03 -0.13 7.57
CA GLY A 215 17.78 -1.09 6.74
C GLY A 215 18.14 -2.41 7.46
N SER A 216 17.53 -2.69 8.61
CA SER A 216 17.87 -3.84 9.46
C SER A 216 17.68 -5.20 8.78
N SER A 217 16.73 -5.36 7.87
CA SER A 217 16.48 -6.61 7.14
C SER A 217 17.65 -6.97 6.23
N PHE A 218 18.10 -6.05 5.35
CA PHE A 218 19.29 -6.25 4.53
C PHE A 218 20.53 -6.51 5.38
N HIS A 219 20.72 -5.70 6.43
CA HIS A 219 21.83 -5.87 7.36
C HIS A 219 21.87 -7.27 7.97
N ALA A 220 20.73 -7.79 8.43
CA ALA A 220 20.64 -9.12 9.04
C ALA A 220 21.15 -10.23 8.11
N VAL A 221 20.78 -10.17 6.83
CA VAL A 221 21.21 -11.15 5.81
C VAL A 221 22.69 -11.00 5.49
N VAL A 222 23.19 -9.77 5.31
CA VAL A 222 24.64 -9.53 5.10
C VAL A 222 25.46 -10.06 6.27
N ALA A 223 25.05 -9.75 7.50
CA ALA A 223 25.72 -10.21 8.71
C ALA A 223 25.70 -11.75 8.82
N TRP A 224 24.59 -12.39 8.42
CA TRP A 224 24.49 -13.84 8.37
C TRP A 224 25.45 -14.45 7.34
N LEU A 225 25.51 -13.93 6.11
CA LEU A 225 26.43 -14.40 5.08
C LEU A 225 27.90 -14.25 5.50
N ARG A 226 28.26 -13.12 6.13
CA ARG A 226 29.62 -12.90 6.64
C ARG A 226 30.01 -13.94 7.70
N ARG A 227 29.08 -14.34 8.58
CA ARG A 227 29.33 -15.43 9.55
C ARG A 227 29.54 -16.79 8.88
N GLN A 228 29.04 -16.99 7.66
CA GLN A 228 29.28 -18.19 6.86
C GLN A 228 30.60 -18.12 6.06
N GLY A 229 31.40 -17.06 6.23
CA GLY A 229 32.67 -16.87 5.53
C GLY A 229 32.54 -16.29 4.13
N ILE A 230 31.40 -15.66 3.81
CA ILE A 230 31.22 -14.98 2.52
C ILE A 230 31.77 -13.56 2.59
N ASP A 231 32.71 -13.25 1.70
CA ASP A 231 33.29 -11.91 1.58
C ASP A 231 32.26 -10.89 1.11
N GLN A 232 32.33 -9.69 1.69
CA GLN A 232 31.36 -8.64 1.42
C GLN A 232 31.36 -8.16 -0.04
N GLU A 233 32.50 -8.23 -0.73
CA GLU A 233 32.63 -7.90 -2.16
C GLU A 233 31.87 -8.86 -3.09
N ARG A 234 31.43 -10.01 -2.57
CA ARG A 234 30.60 -10.98 -3.29
C ARG A 234 29.10 -10.73 -3.07
N ILE A 235 28.74 -9.79 -2.21
CA ILE A 235 27.36 -9.52 -1.82
C ILE A 235 26.83 -8.30 -2.57
N HIS A 236 25.71 -8.50 -3.25
CA HIS A 236 24.99 -7.51 -4.05
C HIS A 236 23.59 -7.32 -3.48
N LEU A 237 23.13 -6.07 -3.42
CA LEU A 237 21.83 -5.71 -2.89
C LEU A 237 20.92 -5.23 -4.02
N PHE A 238 19.67 -5.69 -4.01
CA PHE A 238 18.60 -5.26 -4.92
C PHE A 238 17.46 -4.64 -4.09
N PRO A 239 17.55 -3.34 -3.77
CA PRO A 239 16.45 -2.60 -3.14
C PRO A 239 15.48 -2.00 -4.16
N SER A 240 14.34 -1.51 -3.67
CA SER A 240 13.35 -0.82 -4.52
C SER A 240 13.80 0.58 -4.98
N HIS A 241 14.76 1.18 -4.29
CA HIS A 241 15.21 2.55 -4.57
C HIS A 241 16.70 2.76 -4.28
N ARG A 242 17.27 3.82 -4.89
CA ARG A 242 18.70 4.18 -4.72
C ARG A 242 19.03 4.80 -3.36
N GLY A 243 18.02 5.29 -2.64
CA GLY A 243 18.16 5.84 -1.30
C GLY A 243 18.75 4.84 -0.31
N GLY A 244 19.47 5.33 0.70
CA GLY A 244 19.97 4.52 1.80
C GLY A 244 18.93 4.26 2.88
N PRO A 245 19.29 3.47 3.90
CA PRO A 245 18.49 3.30 5.11
C PRO A 245 18.11 4.65 5.74
N GLY A 246 16.92 4.72 6.33
CA GLY A 246 16.41 5.95 6.96
C GLY A 246 17.12 6.36 8.26
N VAL A 247 16.54 7.34 8.94
CA VAL A 247 17.13 7.99 10.14
C VAL A 247 17.34 7.06 11.34
N GLN A 248 16.74 5.87 11.35
CA GLN A 248 16.90 4.88 12.42
C GLN A 248 18.05 3.90 12.14
N ALA A 249 18.82 4.08 11.06
CA ALA A 249 19.93 3.22 10.71
C ALA A 249 21.16 3.49 11.59
N SER A 250 21.71 2.43 12.17
CA SER A 250 22.98 2.51 12.91
C SER A 250 24.15 2.80 11.98
N ALA A 251 25.28 3.28 12.54
CA ALA A 251 26.50 3.51 11.77
C ALA A 251 27.00 2.23 11.06
N GLU A 252 26.84 1.07 11.68
CA GLU A 252 27.17 -0.23 11.09
C GLU A 252 26.29 -0.54 9.87
N MET A 253 24.97 -0.29 9.96
CA MET A 253 24.04 -0.50 8.86
C MET A 253 24.35 0.43 7.68
N GLN A 254 24.68 1.69 7.95
CA GLN A 254 25.11 2.65 6.92
C GLN A 254 26.44 2.24 6.27
N ALA A 255 27.39 1.72 7.05
CA ALA A 255 28.66 1.23 6.55
C ALA A 255 28.46 0.02 5.63
N ILE A 256 27.69 -1.00 6.04
CA ILE A 256 27.40 -2.15 5.19
C ILE A 256 26.71 -1.71 3.89
N TRP A 257 25.72 -0.83 4.00
CA TRP A 257 24.98 -0.32 2.85
C TRP A 257 25.86 0.41 1.82
N SER A 258 26.86 1.16 2.27
CA SER A 258 27.76 1.93 1.40
C SER A 258 28.82 1.08 0.71
N HIS A 259 29.19 -0.06 1.30
CA HIS A 259 30.25 -0.94 0.78
C HIS A 259 29.72 -2.05 -0.14
N CYS A 260 28.46 -2.44 -0.01
CA CYS A 260 27.87 -3.43 -0.93
C CYS A 260 27.51 -2.78 -2.27
N SER A 261 27.68 -3.55 -3.35
CA SER A 261 27.17 -3.15 -4.67
C SER A 261 25.64 -3.16 -4.64
N ARG A 262 25.00 -2.12 -5.20
CA ARG A 262 23.55 -1.96 -5.21
C ARG A 262 23.05 -1.84 -6.63
N HIS A 263 22.02 -2.60 -6.95
CA HIS A 263 21.44 -2.68 -8.29
C HIS A 263 19.98 -2.25 -8.20
N VAL A 264 19.65 -1.15 -8.90
CA VAL A 264 18.33 -0.53 -8.86
C VAL A 264 17.99 -0.01 -10.25
N ALA A 265 16.79 -0.34 -10.72
CA ALA A 265 16.13 0.33 -11.82
C ALA A 265 14.83 0.96 -11.32
N ASP A 266 14.43 2.06 -11.93
CA ASP A 266 13.17 2.73 -11.65
C ASP A 266 12.13 2.39 -12.72
N PHE A 267 10.89 2.82 -12.48
CA PHE A 267 9.76 2.61 -13.37
C PHE A 267 10.01 3.22 -14.76
N GLU A 268 10.55 4.44 -14.83
CA GLU A 268 10.88 5.13 -16.08
C GLU A 268 11.89 4.34 -16.92
N ALA A 269 12.90 3.73 -16.29
CA ALA A 269 13.85 2.89 -17.00
C ALA A 269 13.22 1.56 -17.46
N ALA A 270 12.35 0.95 -16.64
CA ALA A 270 11.66 -0.30 -16.99
C ALA A 270 10.62 -0.11 -18.11
N PHE A 271 10.01 1.07 -18.20
CA PHE A 271 8.99 1.42 -19.17
C PHE A 271 9.39 2.67 -19.94
N ASP A 272 10.54 2.61 -20.62
CA ASP A 272 11.12 3.73 -21.38
C ASP A 272 10.41 4.00 -22.72
N GLY A 273 9.62 3.03 -23.20
CA GLY A 273 8.96 3.07 -24.51
C GLY A 273 9.76 2.39 -25.63
N CYS A 274 10.99 1.95 -25.36
CA CYS A 274 11.84 1.24 -26.32
C CYS A 274 11.62 -0.28 -26.24
N VAL A 275 11.63 -0.84 -25.02
CA VAL A 275 11.46 -2.29 -24.80
C VAL A 275 9.98 -2.67 -24.80
N ALA A 276 9.19 -1.91 -24.05
CA ALA A 276 7.75 -2.08 -23.93
C ALA A 276 7.06 -0.71 -23.96
N PRO A 277 5.77 -0.66 -24.36
CA PRO A 277 4.98 0.56 -24.27
C PRO A 277 5.09 1.19 -22.88
N ASN A 278 5.30 2.50 -22.82
CA ASN A 278 5.36 3.26 -21.56
C ASN A 278 3.97 3.72 -21.10
N LEU A 279 3.92 4.34 -19.91
CA LEU A 279 2.66 4.83 -19.31
C LEU A 279 1.86 5.75 -20.25
N ARG A 280 2.52 6.59 -21.04
CA ARG A 280 1.86 7.45 -22.05
C ARG A 280 1.06 6.63 -23.04
N HIS A 281 1.64 5.54 -23.55
CA HIS A 281 0.96 4.65 -24.48
C HIS A 281 -0.22 3.91 -23.82
N TRP A 282 -0.09 3.51 -22.55
CA TRP A 282 -1.18 2.84 -21.81
C TRP A 282 -2.38 3.78 -21.64
N VAL A 283 -2.13 5.02 -21.21
CA VAL A 283 -3.15 6.06 -21.03
C VAL A 283 -3.80 6.41 -22.38
N ALA A 284 -3.00 6.61 -23.43
CA ALA A 284 -3.47 6.90 -24.78
C ALA A 284 -4.41 5.80 -25.30
N ASN A 285 -4.03 4.54 -25.13
CA ASN A 285 -4.84 3.40 -25.55
C ASN A 285 -6.16 3.33 -24.76
N LEU A 286 -6.11 3.47 -23.42
CA LEU A 286 -7.31 3.41 -22.59
C LEU A 286 -8.31 4.53 -22.93
N LEU A 287 -7.81 5.74 -23.19
CA LEU A 287 -8.65 6.89 -23.55
C LEU A 287 -9.10 6.87 -25.02
N GLY A 288 -8.51 6.01 -25.87
CA GLY A 288 -8.72 6.05 -27.32
C GLY A 288 -8.23 7.35 -27.96
N LYS A 289 -7.16 7.95 -27.44
CA LYS A 289 -6.60 9.24 -27.86
C LYS A 289 -5.09 9.09 -28.12
N PRO A 290 -4.60 9.32 -29.36
CA PRO A 290 -3.17 9.11 -29.66
C PRO A 290 -2.26 10.19 -29.05
N ASP A 291 -2.74 11.43 -28.97
CA ASP A 291 -1.98 12.59 -28.52
C ASP A 291 -2.23 12.87 -27.03
N VAL A 292 -1.65 12.03 -26.16
CA VAL A 292 -1.64 12.24 -24.72
C VAL A 292 -0.31 12.84 -24.29
N GLU A 293 -0.31 13.93 -23.55
CA GLU A 293 0.85 14.42 -22.80
C GLU A 293 0.75 14.00 -21.33
N LEU A 294 1.87 13.66 -20.70
CA LEU A 294 1.93 13.30 -19.27
C LEU A 294 2.91 14.21 -18.53
N SER A 295 2.50 14.69 -17.36
CA SER A 295 3.38 15.36 -16.40
C SER A 295 3.23 14.73 -15.03
N GLU A 296 4.33 14.39 -14.36
CA GLU A 296 4.29 13.88 -12.99
C GLU A 296 3.84 14.98 -12.02
N ILE A 297 2.91 14.65 -11.12
CA ILE A 297 2.33 15.56 -10.13
C ILE A 297 2.27 14.96 -8.72
N SER A 298 3.10 13.94 -8.46
CA SER A 298 3.24 13.25 -7.17
C SER A 298 3.74 14.20 -6.05
N GLY A 299 3.64 13.77 -4.79
CA GLY A 299 4.30 14.45 -3.66
C GLY A 299 3.83 15.88 -3.41
N GLY A 300 2.57 16.19 -3.75
CA GLY A 300 1.96 17.49 -3.55
C GLY A 300 2.07 18.43 -4.75
N GLU A 301 2.73 18.02 -5.83
CA GLU A 301 2.92 18.84 -7.04
C GLU A 301 1.60 19.09 -7.79
N TRP A 302 0.60 18.23 -7.61
CA TRP A 302 -0.77 18.43 -8.12
C TRP A 302 -1.39 19.77 -7.68
N ARG A 303 -0.93 20.37 -6.58
CA ARG A 303 -1.38 21.68 -6.09
C ARG A 303 -1.01 22.83 -7.05
N LYS A 304 -0.07 22.62 -7.97
CA LYS A 304 0.27 23.56 -9.04
C LYS A 304 -0.74 23.55 -10.21
N HIS A 305 -1.64 22.56 -10.25
CA HIS A 305 -2.62 22.36 -11.33
C HIS A 305 -4.05 22.74 -10.95
N ILE A 306 -4.23 23.32 -9.76
CA ILE A 306 -5.48 23.87 -9.25
C ILE A 306 -5.39 25.40 -9.16
N SER A 307 -6.54 26.08 -9.07
CA SER A 307 -6.64 27.56 -9.00
C SER A 307 -6.14 28.15 -7.67
N THR A 308 -5.84 27.32 -6.67
CA THR A 308 -5.51 27.77 -5.31
C THR A 308 -4.08 28.30 -5.23
N PRO A 309 -3.86 29.52 -4.69
CA PRO A 309 -2.52 30.08 -4.57
C PRO A 309 -1.70 29.37 -3.46
N PRO A 310 -0.35 29.39 -3.53
CA PRO A 310 0.52 28.57 -2.67
C PRO A 310 0.33 28.74 -1.17
N GLU A 311 0.00 29.94 -0.70
CA GLU A 311 -0.25 30.24 0.71
C GLU A 311 -1.51 29.57 1.28
N HIS A 312 -2.40 29.11 0.40
CA HIS A 312 -3.65 28.41 0.71
C HIS A 312 -3.63 26.93 0.31
N TRP A 313 -2.47 26.40 -0.03
CA TRP A 313 -2.32 24.98 -0.34
C TRP A 313 -2.61 24.10 0.88
N PRO A 314 -3.37 23.00 0.70
CA PRO A 314 -3.60 22.03 1.76
C PRO A 314 -2.28 21.34 2.11
N PRO A 315 -2.11 20.88 3.37
CA PRO A 315 -0.92 20.16 3.78
C PRO A 315 -0.81 18.81 3.05
N VAL A 316 0.41 18.36 2.81
CA VAL A 316 0.71 17.10 2.11
C VAL A 316 1.75 16.31 2.91
N PHE A 317 1.46 15.03 3.12
CA PHE A 317 2.46 14.06 3.54
C PHE A 317 2.96 13.30 2.30
N ALA A 318 4.05 13.78 1.69
CA ALA A 318 4.53 13.27 0.40
C ALA A 318 4.83 11.75 0.42
N GLY A 319 5.37 11.24 1.53
CA GLY A 319 5.66 9.80 1.69
C GLY A 319 4.42 8.90 1.78
N PHE A 320 3.24 9.47 2.05
CA PHE A 320 1.95 8.76 2.04
C PHE A 320 1.19 8.92 0.72
N GLU A 321 1.65 9.81 -0.16
CA GLU A 321 0.95 10.11 -1.40
C GLU A 321 1.23 9.05 -2.46
N ARG A 322 0.17 8.58 -3.13
CA ARG A 322 0.31 7.72 -4.31
C ARG A 322 0.96 8.49 -5.45
N ARG A 323 1.74 7.79 -6.26
CA ARG A 323 2.29 8.32 -7.50
C ARG A 323 1.18 8.80 -8.43
N LYS A 324 1.33 9.99 -9.01
CA LYS A 324 0.30 10.63 -9.83
C LYS A 324 0.90 11.32 -11.04
N PHE A 325 0.16 11.30 -12.13
CA PHE A 325 0.42 12.08 -13.33
C PHE A 325 -0.84 12.85 -13.73
N MET A 326 -0.64 14.03 -14.30
CA MET A 326 -1.66 14.71 -15.10
C MET A 326 -1.52 14.23 -16.53
N ALA A 327 -2.62 13.78 -17.13
CA ALA A 327 -2.70 13.51 -18.55
C ALA A 327 -3.53 14.57 -19.26
N LEU A 328 -3.00 15.10 -20.37
CA LEU A 328 -3.70 16.00 -21.28
C LEU A 328 -3.96 15.26 -22.59
N ALA A 329 -5.22 14.99 -22.91
CA ALA A 329 -5.67 14.33 -24.13
C ALA A 329 -6.51 15.31 -24.96
N GLY A 330 -5.87 16.05 -25.86
CA GLY A 330 -6.49 17.22 -26.50
C GLY A 330 -6.78 18.31 -25.48
N THR A 331 -8.05 18.65 -25.25
CA THR A 331 -8.48 19.63 -24.23
C THR A 331 -8.90 18.98 -22.91
N GLU A 332 -8.89 17.65 -22.83
CA GLU A 332 -9.36 16.92 -21.65
C GLU A 332 -8.20 16.63 -20.70
N ARG A 333 -8.40 16.92 -19.41
CA ARG A 333 -7.47 16.61 -18.33
C ARG A 333 -7.92 15.37 -17.57
N TRP A 334 -6.98 14.49 -17.25
CA TRP A 334 -7.21 13.25 -16.51
C TRP A 334 -6.16 13.08 -15.42
N LEU A 335 -6.59 12.67 -14.23
CA LEU A 335 -5.72 12.19 -13.17
C LEU A 335 -5.36 10.74 -13.45
N VAL A 336 -4.07 10.44 -13.49
CA VAL A 336 -3.54 9.07 -13.58
C VAL A 336 -2.89 8.77 -12.23
N LYS A 337 -3.57 8.03 -11.34
CA LYS A 337 -3.13 7.77 -9.96
C LYS A 337 -2.82 6.29 -9.79
N PHE A 338 -1.67 5.96 -9.21
CA PHE A 338 -1.36 4.58 -8.87
C PHE A 338 -2.34 4.05 -7.81
N ALA A 339 -3.02 2.96 -8.14
CA ALA A 339 -4.06 2.32 -7.34
C ALA A 339 -3.65 0.93 -6.84
N GLY A 340 -2.49 0.42 -7.26
CA GLY A 340 -2.03 -0.93 -6.91
C GLY A 340 -2.21 -1.91 -8.05
N LEU A 341 -1.32 -2.90 -8.13
CA LEU A 341 -1.37 -3.94 -9.15
C LEU A 341 -2.54 -4.92 -8.90
N GLY A 342 -2.94 -5.63 -9.96
CA GLY A 342 -3.82 -6.78 -9.85
C GLY A 342 -5.18 -6.50 -9.19
N GLY A 343 -5.60 -7.44 -8.34
CA GLY A 343 -6.85 -7.35 -7.58
C GLY A 343 -7.03 -6.05 -6.78
N THR A 344 -5.95 -5.46 -6.25
CA THR A 344 -6.02 -4.20 -5.49
C THR A 344 -6.51 -3.04 -6.36
N GLY A 345 -5.94 -2.87 -7.57
CA GLY A 345 -6.36 -1.83 -8.50
C GLY A 345 -7.77 -2.06 -9.05
N GLN A 346 -8.12 -3.32 -9.34
CA GLN A 346 -9.46 -3.68 -9.85
C GLN A 346 -10.56 -3.36 -8.83
N HIS A 347 -10.29 -3.66 -7.55
CA HIS A 347 -11.20 -3.32 -6.46
C HIS A 347 -11.45 -1.81 -6.37
N LYS A 348 -10.38 -1.00 -6.41
CA LYS A 348 -10.51 0.46 -6.38
C LYS A 348 -11.23 1.03 -7.60
N LEU A 349 -11.02 0.46 -8.79
CA LEU A 349 -11.79 0.83 -9.99
C LEU A 349 -13.29 0.52 -9.81
N HIS A 350 -13.62 -0.65 -9.23
CA HIS A 350 -15.00 -1.00 -8.94
C HIS A 350 -15.64 0.02 -7.98
N THR A 351 -14.97 0.35 -6.88
CA THR A 351 -15.43 1.37 -5.93
C THR A 351 -15.57 2.74 -6.61
N ALA A 352 -14.58 3.19 -7.39
CA ALA A 352 -14.64 4.46 -8.11
C ALA A 352 -15.85 4.54 -9.06
N ARG A 353 -16.13 3.47 -9.80
CA ARG A 353 -17.32 3.37 -10.68
C ARG A 353 -18.61 3.44 -9.89
N SER A 354 -18.68 2.77 -8.73
CA SER A 354 -19.86 2.79 -7.86
C SER A 354 -20.10 4.18 -7.25
N VAL A 355 -19.05 4.83 -6.72
CA VAL A 355 -19.11 6.21 -6.19
C VAL A 355 -19.53 7.21 -7.28
N HIS A 356 -18.98 7.09 -8.49
CA HIS A 356 -19.35 7.95 -9.62
C HIS A 356 -20.80 7.76 -10.06
N ARG A 357 -21.28 6.51 -10.14
CA ARG A 357 -22.64 6.16 -10.60
C ARG A 357 -23.72 6.83 -9.75
N VAL A 358 -23.49 6.97 -8.45
CA VAL A 358 -24.42 7.64 -7.52
C VAL A 358 -24.17 9.15 -7.40
N GLY A 359 -23.25 9.71 -8.18
CA GLY A 359 -23.01 11.15 -8.30
C GLY A 359 -22.05 11.74 -7.26
N PHE A 360 -21.38 10.92 -6.44
CA PHE A 360 -20.47 11.41 -5.41
C PHE A 360 -19.03 11.63 -5.90
N GLY A 361 -18.62 11.03 -7.01
CA GLY A 361 -17.21 11.03 -7.45
C GLY A 361 -17.00 11.45 -8.90
N THR A 362 -15.74 11.67 -9.24
CA THR A 362 -15.28 11.93 -10.61
C THR A 362 -15.45 10.71 -11.51
N GLN A 363 -15.50 10.93 -12.82
CA GLN A 363 -15.70 9.85 -13.79
C GLN A 363 -14.42 9.02 -13.95
N PRO A 364 -14.42 7.72 -13.64
CA PRO A 364 -13.29 6.83 -13.97
C PRO A 364 -13.35 6.44 -15.46
N ALA A 365 -12.22 6.54 -16.16
CA ALA A 365 -12.04 5.94 -17.48
C ALA A 365 -11.76 4.44 -17.36
N GLY A 366 -10.89 4.04 -16.42
CA GLY A 366 -10.51 2.64 -16.24
C GLY A 366 -9.21 2.49 -15.46
N LEU A 367 -8.69 1.26 -15.46
CA LEU A 367 -7.40 0.90 -14.86
C LEU A 367 -6.46 0.45 -15.97
N CYS A 368 -5.23 0.94 -15.99
CA CYS A 368 -4.17 0.44 -16.87
C CYS A 368 -2.95 0.09 -16.02
N TYR A 369 -2.65 -1.21 -15.95
CA TYR A 369 -1.51 -1.77 -15.22
C TYR A 369 -1.18 -1.09 -13.88
N GLY A 370 -2.17 -1.05 -12.98
CA GLY A 370 -2.03 -0.45 -11.65
C GLY A 370 -2.32 1.04 -11.54
N PHE A 371 -2.53 1.77 -12.64
CA PHE A 371 -2.96 3.17 -12.63
C PHE A 371 -4.46 3.31 -12.89
N LEU A 372 -5.17 3.91 -11.93
CA LEU A 372 -6.56 4.34 -12.07
C LEU A 372 -6.59 5.71 -12.77
N ILE A 373 -7.39 5.81 -13.83
CA ILE A 373 -7.50 7.03 -14.64
C ILE A 373 -8.88 7.64 -14.43
N GLU A 374 -8.92 8.88 -13.95
CA GLU A 374 -10.15 9.60 -13.59
C GLU A 374 -10.18 10.98 -14.24
N ARG A 375 -11.38 11.46 -14.59
CA ARG A 375 -11.54 12.79 -15.18
C ARG A 375 -11.11 13.86 -14.18
N TRP A 376 -10.16 14.70 -14.57
CA TRP A 376 -9.81 15.88 -13.79
C TRP A 376 -10.91 16.93 -13.93
N THR A 377 -11.53 17.30 -12.81
CA THR A 377 -12.63 18.26 -12.77
C THR A 377 -12.12 19.63 -12.33
N GLU A 378 -12.34 20.65 -13.16
CA GLU A 378 -11.91 22.03 -12.90
C GLU A 378 -12.99 22.81 -12.17
N VAL A 379 -13.08 22.61 -10.86
CA VAL A 379 -13.98 23.37 -9.99
C VAL A 379 -13.28 23.70 -8.68
N ASP A 380 -13.83 24.65 -7.94
CA ASP A 380 -13.27 25.08 -6.67
C ASP A 380 -13.45 24.02 -5.58
N ARG A 381 -12.65 24.13 -4.52
CA ARG A 381 -12.70 23.23 -3.36
C ARG A 381 -13.59 23.78 -2.26
N LEU A 382 -14.10 22.90 -1.39
CA LEU A 382 -14.96 23.30 -0.27
C LEU A 382 -14.21 24.17 0.76
N ASP A 383 -12.91 23.98 0.98
CA ASP A 383 -12.12 24.86 1.85
C ASP A 383 -11.92 26.27 1.28
N ARG A 384 -12.32 26.50 0.02
CA ARG A 384 -12.21 27.78 -0.70
C ARG A 384 -13.57 28.36 -1.09
N THR A 385 -14.65 27.61 -0.89
CA THR A 385 -15.99 27.97 -1.34
C THR A 385 -16.95 27.89 -0.17
N GLU A 386 -17.70 28.96 0.06
CA GLU A 386 -18.74 28.95 1.08
C GLU A 386 -19.93 28.12 0.57
N LEU A 387 -20.23 27.03 1.27
CA LEU A 387 -21.41 26.21 1.04
C LEU A 387 -22.33 26.35 2.23
N ASP A 388 -23.64 26.42 1.97
CA ASP A 388 -24.63 26.37 3.02
C ASP A 388 -24.42 25.14 3.92
N ARG A 389 -24.46 25.39 5.23
CA ARG A 389 -24.08 24.40 6.22
C ARG A 389 -25.06 23.24 6.28
N ASP A 390 -26.34 23.49 6.04
CA ASP A 390 -27.36 22.44 6.01
C ASP A 390 -27.19 21.56 4.78
N LEU A 391 -26.88 22.16 3.62
CA LEU A 391 -26.57 21.41 2.40
C LEU A 391 -25.34 20.50 2.56
N LEU A 392 -24.31 20.97 3.27
CA LEU A 392 -23.13 20.16 3.57
C LEU A 392 -23.49 18.94 4.44
N VAL A 393 -24.22 19.17 5.54
CA VAL A 393 -24.60 18.09 6.47
C VAL A 393 -25.51 17.07 5.79
N GLU A 394 -26.47 17.53 4.97
CA GLU A 394 -27.34 16.66 4.20
C GLU A 394 -26.56 15.82 3.18
N TRP A 395 -25.62 16.45 2.45
CA TRP A 395 -24.79 15.73 1.49
C TRP A 395 -23.90 14.69 2.18
N LEU A 396 -23.28 15.04 3.31
CA LEU A 396 -22.48 14.11 4.11
C LEU A 396 -23.32 12.92 4.60
N GLY A 397 -24.56 13.17 5.03
CA GLY A 397 -25.49 12.12 5.45
C GLY A 397 -25.77 11.12 4.34
N ARG A 398 -26.06 11.62 3.14
CA ARG A 398 -26.28 10.77 1.95
C ARG A 398 -25.03 10.01 1.54
N TYR A 399 -23.88 10.68 1.53
CA TYR A 399 -22.61 10.06 1.12
C TYR A 399 -22.18 8.95 2.08
N LEU A 400 -22.14 9.24 3.38
CA LEU A 400 -21.71 8.29 4.41
C LEU A 400 -22.73 7.16 4.60
N GLY A 401 -24.01 7.46 4.50
CA GLY A 401 -25.09 6.47 4.48
C GLY A 401 -24.99 5.50 3.31
N TRP A 402 -24.76 6.03 2.10
CA TRP A 402 -24.51 5.20 0.92
C TRP A 402 -23.27 4.32 1.08
N ARG A 403 -22.14 4.87 1.58
CA ARG A 403 -20.94 4.05 1.83
C ARG A 403 -21.23 2.91 2.79
N ALA A 404 -21.92 3.18 3.90
CA ALA A 404 -22.27 2.17 4.90
C ALA A 404 -23.20 1.07 4.36
N ALA A 405 -24.07 1.42 3.41
CA ALA A 405 -24.96 0.48 2.75
C ALA A 405 -24.27 -0.34 1.65
N ALA A 406 -23.50 0.33 0.78
CA ALA A 406 -23.00 -0.23 -0.46
C ALA A 406 -21.60 -0.87 -0.37
N LEU A 407 -20.78 -0.45 0.60
CA LEU A 407 -19.37 -0.85 0.72
C LEU A 407 -19.10 -1.67 1.99
N GLN A 408 -20.01 -2.56 2.34
CA GLN A 408 -19.83 -3.53 3.43
C GLN A 408 -18.75 -4.54 3.08
N THR A 409 -17.96 -4.93 4.06
CA THR A 409 -16.86 -5.87 3.85
C THR A 409 -16.60 -6.71 5.10
N GLU A 410 -16.01 -7.89 4.92
CA GLU A 410 -15.48 -8.70 6.02
C GLU A 410 -13.99 -8.41 6.27
N GLU A 411 -13.39 -7.55 5.44
CA GLU A 411 -12.00 -7.13 5.58
C GLU A 411 -11.76 -6.46 6.93
N ALA A 412 -10.71 -6.92 7.63
CA ALA A 412 -10.32 -6.36 8.91
C ALA A 412 -9.66 -4.98 8.74
N GLY A 413 -9.82 -4.15 9.77
CA GLY A 413 -8.93 -3.05 10.14
C GLY A 413 -8.55 -3.20 11.61
N ALA A 414 -7.93 -2.19 12.21
CA ALA A 414 -7.61 -2.22 13.64
C ALA A 414 -8.83 -2.56 14.50
N SER A 415 -8.61 -3.35 15.56
CA SER A 415 -9.59 -3.52 16.63
C SER A 415 -9.75 -2.22 17.42
N LEU A 416 -10.83 -2.10 18.19
CA LEU A 416 -11.04 -0.94 19.06
C LEU A 416 -9.90 -0.79 20.07
N ASP A 417 -9.42 -1.90 20.65
CA ASP A 417 -8.28 -1.89 21.56
C ASP A 417 -7.01 -1.36 20.89
N VAL A 418 -6.73 -1.77 19.65
CA VAL A 418 -5.58 -1.27 18.88
C VAL A 418 -5.71 0.23 18.57
N LEU A 419 -6.92 0.71 18.24
CA LEU A 419 -7.17 2.13 18.03
C LEU A 419 -7.03 2.94 19.34
N ALA A 420 -7.52 2.42 20.47
CA ALA A 420 -7.38 3.04 21.77
C ALA A 420 -5.92 3.08 22.22
N ASP A 421 -5.15 2.00 22.03
CA ASP A 421 -3.72 1.93 22.32
C ASP A 421 -2.94 2.95 21.50
N MET A 422 -3.26 3.07 20.20
CA MET A 422 -2.70 4.12 19.33
C MET A 422 -3.04 5.51 19.86
N ALA A 423 -4.31 5.75 20.24
CA ALA A 423 -4.75 7.04 20.72
C ALA A 423 -4.05 7.43 22.03
N VAL A 424 -3.92 6.47 22.96
CA VAL A 424 -3.22 6.63 24.24
C VAL A 424 -1.73 6.89 24.03
N GLN A 425 -1.06 6.17 23.12
CA GLN A 425 0.35 6.38 22.83
C GLN A 425 0.60 7.76 22.19
N ASN A 426 -0.21 8.14 21.21
CA ASN A 426 -0.08 9.45 20.56
C ASN A 426 -0.39 10.60 21.52
N CYS A 427 -1.40 10.42 22.39
CA CYS A 427 -1.68 11.34 23.49
C CYS A 427 -0.49 11.48 24.45
N ARG A 428 0.16 10.37 24.82
CA ARG A 428 1.34 10.40 25.71
C ARG A 428 2.47 11.22 25.11
N GLU A 429 2.76 10.98 23.84
CA GLU A 429 3.84 11.68 23.14
C GLU A 429 3.56 13.17 22.94
N ALA A 430 2.31 13.58 22.71
CA ALA A 430 1.96 14.98 22.48
C ALA A 430 1.66 15.75 23.77
N LEU A 431 0.85 15.19 24.68
CA LEU A 431 0.25 15.89 25.82
C LEU A 431 0.79 15.43 27.19
N GLY A 432 1.61 14.38 27.23
CA GLY A 432 2.21 13.85 28.47
C GLY A 432 1.29 12.95 29.30
N GLU A 433 1.77 12.55 30.49
CA GLU A 433 1.17 11.45 31.27
C GLU A 433 -0.20 11.78 31.88
N GLY A 434 -0.44 13.00 32.37
CA GLY A 434 -1.70 13.36 33.03
C GLY A 434 -2.94 13.24 32.12
N PRO A 435 -2.93 13.87 30.93
CA PRO A 435 -3.97 13.68 29.90
C PRO A 435 -4.10 12.21 29.46
N THR A 436 -2.98 11.50 29.36
CA THR A 436 -2.94 10.08 28.96
C THR A 436 -3.69 9.17 29.94
N GLU A 437 -3.49 9.34 31.25
CA GLU A 437 -4.21 8.56 32.26
C GLU A 437 -5.71 8.87 32.27
N THR A 438 -6.08 10.12 31.98
CA THR A 438 -7.49 10.49 31.80
C THR A 438 -8.10 9.73 30.62
N LEU A 439 -7.42 9.72 29.47
CA LEU A 439 -7.88 9.07 28.25
C LEU A 439 -7.98 7.54 28.40
N LYS A 440 -6.96 6.91 29.00
CA LYS A 440 -6.99 5.47 29.34
C LYS A 440 -8.19 5.13 30.23
N GLY A 441 -8.39 5.90 31.29
CA GLY A 441 -9.52 5.71 32.20
C GLY A 441 -10.86 5.88 31.49
N TRP A 442 -10.95 6.80 30.52
CA TRP A 442 -12.14 6.98 29.70
C TRP A 442 -12.41 5.75 28.81
N PHE A 443 -11.43 5.25 28.06
CA PHE A 443 -11.60 4.04 27.23
C PHE A 443 -12.00 2.81 28.05
N ALA A 444 -11.41 2.63 29.23
CA ALA A 444 -11.76 1.52 30.13
C ALA A 444 -13.23 1.53 30.56
N ARG A 445 -13.88 2.70 30.62
CA ARG A 445 -15.31 2.85 30.94
C ARG A 445 -16.24 2.66 29.73
N HIS A 446 -15.70 2.67 28.51
CA HIS A 446 -16.47 2.64 27.25
C HIS A 446 -16.03 1.46 26.35
N SER A 447 -15.62 0.33 26.93
CA SER A 447 -15.00 -0.78 26.19
C SER A 447 -15.97 -1.72 25.47
N SER A 448 -17.29 -1.56 25.64
CA SER A 448 -18.28 -2.52 25.16
C SER A 448 -19.01 -2.05 23.90
N HIS A 449 -18.56 -2.55 22.74
CA HIS A 449 -19.23 -2.36 21.45
C HIS A 449 -19.39 -3.70 20.71
N PRO A 450 -20.41 -4.51 21.06
CA PRO A 450 -20.52 -5.89 20.57
C PRO A 450 -20.91 -6.00 19.09
N PHE A 451 -21.34 -4.92 18.45
CA PHE A 451 -21.86 -4.93 17.07
C PHE A 451 -21.09 -3.97 16.17
N LEU A 452 -19.92 -4.39 15.70
CA LEU A 452 -19.15 -3.66 14.69
C LEU A 452 -19.52 -4.17 13.29
N ARG A 453 -19.83 -3.27 12.36
CA ARG A 453 -19.96 -3.63 10.93
C ARG A 453 -18.87 -2.95 10.13
N ARG A 454 -17.95 -3.76 9.59
CA ARG A 454 -16.85 -3.27 8.77
C ARG A 454 -17.37 -2.78 7.42
N ILE A 455 -16.93 -1.60 7.05
CA ILE A 455 -17.14 -1.00 5.75
C ILE A 455 -15.80 -0.51 5.21
N GLU A 456 -15.75 -0.30 3.90
CA GLU A 456 -14.69 0.48 3.28
C GLU A 456 -14.95 1.95 3.61
N ILE A 457 -14.41 2.41 4.74
CA ILE A 457 -14.52 3.80 5.16
C ILE A 457 -13.89 4.75 4.14
N ASP A 458 -14.36 6.00 4.16
CA ASP A 458 -13.73 7.09 3.43
C ASP A 458 -12.38 7.46 4.05
N GLY A 459 -12.31 7.62 5.37
CA GLY A 459 -11.07 7.86 6.11
C GLY A 459 -10.43 9.25 5.88
N ARG A 460 -10.95 10.10 4.99
CA ARG A 460 -10.34 11.40 4.66
C ARG A 460 -11.39 12.48 4.34
N LEU A 461 -12.00 13.01 5.39
CA LEU A 461 -13.14 13.93 5.31
C LEU A 461 -12.76 15.42 5.39
N HIS A 462 -11.48 15.76 5.20
CA HIS A 462 -11.03 17.15 5.18
C HIS A 462 -11.72 17.95 4.06
N ALA A 463 -12.03 19.22 4.30
CA ALA A 463 -12.71 20.08 3.33
C ALA A 463 -11.97 20.21 1.98
N TRP A 464 -10.63 20.09 1.96
CA TRP A 464 -9.86 20.13 0.71
C TRP A 464 -9.98 18.86 -0.15
N GLU A 465 -10.66 17.81 0.33
CA GLU A 465 -11.00 16.61 -0.45
C GLU A 465 -12.37 16.69 -1.14
N PHE A 466 -13.05 17.83 -1.05
CA PHE A 466 -14.35 18.05 -1.66
C PHE A 466 -14.26 19.16 -2.68
N LEU A 467 -14.82 18.89 -3.86
CA LEU A 467 -15.00 19.83 -4.94
C LEU A 467 -16.43 20.37 -4.92
N VAL A 468 -16.59 21.66 -5.15
CA VAL A 468 -17.88 22.36 -5.20
C VAL A 468 -18.15 22.77 -6.64
N ARG A 469 -19.18 22.18 -7.26
CA ARG A 469 -19.62 22.60 -8.59
C ARG A 469 -20.35 23.95 -8.52
N PRO A 470 -20.44 24.69 -9.64
CA PRO A 470 -21.16 25.97 -9.69
C PRO A 470 -22.65 25.89 -9.28
N ASP A 471 -23.27 24.71 -9.38
CA ASP A 471 -24.64 24.45 -8.95
C ASP A 471 -24.77 24.11 -7.45
N GLY A 472 -23.68 24.18 -6.69
CA GLY A 472 -23.62 23.86 -5.26
C GLY A 472 -23.49 22.36 -4.95
N THR A 473 -23.41 21.49 -5.96
CA THR A 473 -23.23 20.06 -5.73
C THR A 473 -21.79 19.72 -5.35
N LEU A 474 -21.63 18.83 -4.37
CA LEU A 474 -20.33 18.34 -3.92
C LEU A 474 -19.91 17.07 -4.67
N LEU A 475 -18.61 16.99 -4.97
CA LEU A 475 -17.93 15.75 -5.37
C LEU A 475 -16.80 15.46 -4.40
N LYS A 476 -16.63 14.19 -4.04
CA LYS A 476 -15.51 13.68 -3.25
C LYS A 476 -14.35 13.29 -4.16
N THR A 477 -13.15 13.76 -3.82
CA THR A 477 -11.88 13.25 -4.36
C THR A 477 -11.27 12.22 -3.41
N ASP A 478 -10.42 11.34 -3.93
CA ASP A 478 -9.67 10.34 -3.14
C ASP A 478 -10.55 9.31 -2.40
N ALA A 479 -11.74 8.98 -2.91
CA ALA A 479 -12.75 8.20 -2.20
C ALA A 479 -12.47 6.69 -2.04
N VAL A 480 -11.35 6.16 -2.53
CA VAL A 480 -11.17 4.69 -2.76
C VAL A 480 -9.96 4.06 -2.05
N ASP A 481 -9.06 4.85 -1.45
CA ASP A 481 -7.73 4.35 -1.07
C ASP A 481 -7.53 4.13 0.45
N HIS A 482 -8.27 4.84 1.29
CA HIS A 482 -7.84 5.08 2.67
C HIS A 482 -8.02 3.90 3.62
N CYS A 483 -9.07 3.10 3.46
CA CYS A 483 -9.27 1.88 4.28
C CYS A 483 -8.27 0.75 3.97
N ARG A 484 -7.35 0.95 3.00
CA ARG A 484 -6.29 0.01 2.60
C ARG A 484 -4.94 0.73 2.40
N SER A 485 -4.71 1.75 3.21
CA SER A 485 -3.46 2.50 3.28
C SER A 485 -2.45 1.80 4.23
N HIS A 486 -1.25 2.34 4.37
CA HIS A 486 -0.23 1.82 5.32
C HIS A 486 -0.55 2.13 6.78
N ASP A 487 -1.57 2.95 7.01
CA ASP A 487 -1.96 3.31 8.35
C ASP A 487 -2.70 2.18 9.06
N ILE A 488 -2.78 2.31 10.38
CA ILE A 488 -3.33 1.32 11.28
C ILE A 488 -4.85 1.17 11.16
N VAL A 489 -5.56 2.13 10.54
CA VAL A 489 -7.01 2.21 10.64
C VAL A 489 -7.67 1.06 9.89
N GLY A 490 -7.42 0.93 8.59
CA GLY A 490 -8.04 -0.11 7.77
C GLY A 490 -9.57 0.05 7.61
N CYS A 491 -10.28 -1.04 7.29
CA CYS A 491 -11.75 -1.05 7.24
C CYS A 491 -12.35 -0.93 8.65
N GLN A 492 -13.33 -0.05 8.86
CA GLN A 492 -13.90 0.27 10.18
C GLN A 492 -15.43 0.33 10.13
N ASP A 493 -16.08 0.52 11.28
CA ASP A 493 -17.49 0.89 11.32
C ASP A 493 -17.67 2.34 10.81
N ILE A 494 -18.87 2.66 10.30
CA ILE A 494 -19.20 4.01 9.82
C ILE A 494 -18.99 5.08 10.90
N ALA A 495 -19.03 4.70 12.18
CA ALA A 495 -18.68 5.57 13.30
C ALA A 495 -17.32 6.27 13.14
N TRP A 496 -16.33 5.66 12.47
CA TRP A 496 -15.05 6.30 12.18
C TRP A 496 -15.20 7.54 11.28
N ASP A 497 -15.95 7.41 10.18
CA ASP A 497 -16.20 8.53 9.26
C ASP A 497 -17.13 9.57 9.89
N ILE A 498 -18.08 9.17 10.74
CA ILE A 498 -18.92 10.13 11.49
C ILE A 498 -18.06 10.95 12.46
N ALA A 499 -17.14 10.31 13.18
CA ALA A 499 -16.18 10.99 14.04
C ALA A 499 -15.28 11.94 13.22
N GLY A 500 -14.80 11.49 12.06
CA GLY A 500 -14.06 12.32 11.12
C GLY A 500 -14.84 13.55 10.68
N ALA A 501 -16.10 13.41 10.23
CA ALA A 501 -16.94 14.53 9.83
C ALA A 501 -17.15 15.51 10.99
N THR A 502 -17.38 15.00 12.20
CA THR A 502 -17.56 15.80 13.41
C THR A 502 -16.34 16.68 13.69
N VAL A 503 -15.15 16.10 13.62
CA VAL A 503 -13.88 16.80 13.87
C VAL A 503 -13.52 17.76 12.74
N GLU A 504 -13.66 17.33 11.48
CA GLU A 504 -13.22 18.11 10.33
C GLU A 504 -14.08 19.34 10.09
N TYR A 505 -15.38 19.23 10.38
CA TYR A 505 -16.34 20.31 10.19
C TYR A 505 -16.75 21.00 11.49
N GLN A 506 -16.29 20.54 12.65
CA GLN A 506 -16.69 21.04 13.98
C GLN A 506 -18.21 21.04 14.14
N LEU A 507 -18.85 19.89 13.87
CA LEU A 507 -20.30 19.75 13.94
C LEU A 507 -20.79 19.97 15.38
N SER A 508 -21.84 20.76 15.53
CA SER A 508 -22.64 20.84 16.76
C SER A 508 -23.44 19.55 16.98
N ASP A 509 -23.95 19.33 18.20
CA ASP A 509 -24.78 18.16 18.51
C ASP A 509 -26.04 18.06 17.63
N ALA A 510 -26.63 19.21 17.28
CA ALA A 510 -27.78 19.27 16.39
C ALA A 510 -27.42 18.88 14.94
N GLU A 511 -26.28 19.35 14.43
CA GLU A 511 -25.79 18.98 13.10
C GLU A 511 -25.40 17.50 13.03
N LEU A 512 -24.72 16.99 14.07
CA LEU A 512 -24.34 15.59 14.15
C LEU A 512 -25.56 14.67 14.26
N SER A 513 -26.61 15.09 14.99
CA SER A 513 -27.87 14.34 15.03
C SER A 513 -28.54 14.28 13.66
N ARG A 514 -28.54 15.39 12.89
CA ARG A 514 -29.05 15.41 11.52
C ARG A 514 -28.21 14.57 10.57
N LEU A 515 -26.89 14.63 10.69
CA LEU A 515 -25.96 13.79 9.92
C LEU A 515 -26.30 12.31 10.13
N ILE A 516 -26.41 11.89 11.40
CA ILE A 516 -26.75 10.51 11.77
C ILE A 516 -28.11 10.12 11.18
N GLN A 517 -29.14 10.96 11.31
CA GLN A 517 -30.46 10.67 10.72
C GLN A 517 -30.39 10.46 9.21
N GLY A 518 -29.60 11.27 8.49
CA GLY A 518 -29.37 11.08 7.05
C GLY A 518 -28.69 9.76 6.73
N ILE A 519 -27.66 9.38 7.51
CA ILE A 519 -26.96 8.10 7.36
C ILE A 519 -27.91 6.92 7.61
N GLU A 520 -28.65 6.96 8.72
CA GLU A 520 -29.58 5.91 9.12
C GLU A 520 -30.71 5.71 8.10
N ALA A 521 -31.19 6.80 7.48
CA ALA A 521 -32.19 6.75 6.42
C ALA A 521 -31.68 5.99 5.19
N GLU A 522 -30.44 6.24 4.76
CA GLU A 522 -29.85 5.57 3.60
C GLU A 522 -29.50 4.10 3.89
N MET A 523 -28.90 3.80 5.05
CA MET A 523 -28.47 2.43 5.38
C MET A 523 -29.58 1.58 6.04
N SER A 524 -30.74 2.17 6.32
CA SER A 524 -31.88 1.53 7.00
C SER A 524 -31.49 0.82 8.30
N ARG A 525 -30.62 1.45 9.10
CA ARG A 525 -30.07 0.90 10.34
C ARG A 525 -29.69 2.03 11.27
N ALA A 526 -29.81 1.82 12.58
CA ALA A 526 -29.36 2.76 13.59
C ALA A 526 -27.82 2.83 13.68
N VAL A 527 -27.30 4.03 13.92
CA VAL A 527 -25.89 4.27 14.28
C VAL A 527 -25.73 4.12 15.80
N ASP A 528 -24.71 3.38 16.23
CA ASP A 528 -24.33 3.35 17.64
C ASP A 528 -23.61 4.66 18.00
N ARG A 529 -24.32 5.57 18.65
CA ARG A 529 -23.75 6.87 19.05
C ARG A 529 -22.60 6.72 20.02
N SER A 530 -22.64 5.73 20.91
CA SER A 530 -21.54 5.50 21.87
C SER A 530 -20.24 5.09 21.15
N LEU A 531 -20.35 4.40 20.02
CA LEU A 531 -19.21 4.05 19.18
C LEU A 531 -18.65 5.29 18.45
N VAL A 532 -19.50 6.22 18.01
CA VAL A 532 -19.03 7.50 17.44
C VAL A 532 -18.20 8.26 18.48
N ASP A 533 -18.70 8.35 19.72
CA ASP A 533 -17.99 9.01 20.82
C ASP A 533 -16.66 8.28 21.15
N TYR A 534 -16.61 6.94 21.02
CA TYR A 534 -15.39 6.14 21.13
C TYR A 534 -14.37 6.42 20.00
N MET A 535 -14.85 6.65 18.78
CA MET A 535 -14.00 6.89 17.63
C MET A 535 -13.44 8.33 17.57
N GLU A 536 -14.10 9.33 18.17
CA GLU A 536 -13.63 10.73 18.18
C GLU A 536 -12.19 10.90 18.71
N PRO A 537 -11.82 10.43 19.92
CA PRO A 537 -10.45 10.57 20.41
C PRO A 537 -9.45 9.75 19.60
N CYS A 538 -9.88 8.62 19.04
CA CYS A 538 -9.05 7.80 18.14
C CYS A 538 -8.73 8.55 16.84
N TYR A 539 -9.73 9.16 16.21
CA TYR A 539 -9.55 9.97 14.99
C TYR A 539 -8.63 11.17 15.24
N LEU A 540 -8.87 11.91 16.34
CA LEU A 540 -8.05 13.06 16.73
C LEU A 540 -6.58 12.67 16.94
N ALA A 541 -6.34 11.62 17.73
CA ALA A 541 -5.00 11.15 18.04
C ALA A 541 -4.29 10.54 16.82
N PHE A 542 -5.04 9.89 15.91
CA PHE A 542 -4.50 9.40 14.64
C PHE A 542 -4.03 10.55 13.75
N GLN A 543 -4.88 11.56 13.52
CA GLN A 543 -4.53 12.71 12.69
C GLN A 543 -3.38 13.52 13.30
N LEU A 544 -3.35 13.68 14.63
CA LEU A 544 -2.23 14.28 15.35
C LEU A 544 -0.92 13.55 15.06
N GLY A 545 -0.91 12.22 15.17
CA GLY A 545 0.24 11.38 14.85
C GLY A 545 0.68 11.53 13.39
N LEU A 546 -0.27 11.45 12.45
CA LEU A 546 -0.04 11.55 11.01
C LEU A 546 0.63 12.88 10.64
N TRP A 547 0.07 14.01 11.08
CA TRP A 547 0.59 15.34 10.73
C TRP A 547 1.88 15.70 11.49
N THR A 548 2.09 15.15 12.69
CA THR A 548 3.37 15.24 13.39
C THR A 548 4.48 14.55 12.60
N MET A 549 4.23 13.33 12.11
CA MET A 549 5.19 12.59 11.28
C MET A 549 5.43 13.26 9.94
N ALA A 550 4.36 13.78 9.30
CA ALA A 550 4.49 14.56 8.07
C ALA A 550 5.42 15.76 8.27
N GLY A 551 5.24 16.53 9.36
CA GLY A 551 6.08 17.69 9.70
C GLY A 551 7.54 17.33 9.98
N GLN A 552 7.82 16.15 10.52
CA GLN A 552 9.19 15.65 10.74
C GLN A 552 9.88 15.22 9.44
N SER A 553 9.10 14.78 8.44
CA SER A 553 9.60 14.29 7.16
C SER A 553 9.86 15.38 6.11
N THR A 554 9.51 16.63 6.41
CA THR A 554 9.53 17.74 5.44
C THR A 554 10.14 19.01 6.03
N HIS A 555 10.34 20.02 5.17
CA HIS A 555 11.01 21.28 5.51
C HIS A 555 10.24 22.50 4.97
N GLY A 556 10.66 23.70 5.42
CA GLY A 556 10.12 24.97 4.94
C GLY A 556 8.60 25.12 5.12
N ASP A 557 7.95 25.63 4.09
CA ASP A 557 6.53 25.93 4.05
C ASP A 557 5.61 24.72 4.33
N GLU A 558 6.00 23.54 3.85
CA GLU A 558 5.23 22.32 4.07
C GLU A 558 5.27 21.91 5.55
N ARG A 559 6.43 22.07 6.21
CA ARG A 559 6.55 21.79 7.65
C ARG A 559 5.63 22.69 8.45
N VAL A 560 5.53 23.98 8.09
CA VAL A 560 4.62 24.91 8.75
C VAL A 560 3.16 24.49 8.59
N ARG A 561 2.75 24.01 7.39
CA ARG A 561 1.38 23.53 7.15
C ARG A 561 1.08 22.26 7.94
N ALA A 562 2.00 21.30 7.96
CA ALA A 562 1.87 20.07 8.74
C ALA A 562 1.81 20.35 10.26
N THR A 563 2.65 21.26 10.78
CA THR A 563 2.59 21.68 12.19
C THR A 563 1.25 22.31 12.53
N ARG A 564 0.73 23.24 11.71
CA ARG A 564 -0.60 23.82 11.93
C ARG A 564 -1.72 22.76 11.95
N ALA A 565 -1.62 21.75 11.10
CA ALA A 565 -2.56 20.63 11.12
C ALA A 565 -2.42 19.83 12.43
N ALA A 566 -1.21 19.48 12.86
CA ALA A 566 -0.97 18.80 14.13
C ALA A 566 -1.52 19.59 15.33
N ASP A 567 -1.22 20.90 15.42
CA ASP A 567 -1.68 21.78 16.50
C ASP A 567 -3.22 21.81 16.62
N ARG A 568 -3.92 21.77 15.47
CA ARG A 568 -5.39 21.70 15.41
C ARG A 568 -5.90 20.42 16.08
N TYR A 569 -5.30 19.27 15.75
CA TYR A 569 -5.73 17.98 16.31
C TYR A 569 -5.32 17.82 17.78
N GLU A 570 -4.17 18.35 18.19
CA GLU A 570 -3.75 18.43 19.59
C GLU A 570 -4.74 19.24 20.43
N THR A 571 -5.18 20.39 19.92
CA THR A 571 -6.20 21.23 20.56
C THR A 571 -7.55 20.51 20.65
N GLY A 572 -7.93 19.76 19.59
CA GLY A 572 -9.14 18.93 19.60
C GLY A 572 -9.08 17.84 20.68
N LEU A 573 -7.97 17.11 20.74
CA LEU A 573 -7.75 16.04 21.72
C LEU A 573 -7.73 16.58 23.15
N SER A 574 -7.10 17.73 23.38
CA SER A 574 -7.09 18.40 24.68
C SER A 574 -8.50 18.76 25.15
N ARG A 575 -9.33 19.36 24.27
CA ARG A 575 -10.73 19.66 24.57
C ARG A 575 -11.55 18.40 24.86
N PHE A 576 -11.33 17.32 24.11
CA PHE A 576 -11.98 16.04 24.40
C PHE A 576 -11.63 15.55 25.82
N ILE A 577 -10.35 15.58 26.17
CA ILE A 577 -9.86 15.13 27.48
C ILE A 577 -10.43 15.99 28.62
N GLU A 578 -10.56 17.31 28.43
CA GLU A 578 -11.20 18.20 29.40
C GLU A 578 -12.67 17.79 29.65
N ARG A 579 -13.43 17.50 28.58
CA ARG A 579 -14.82 17.00 28.69
C ARG A 579 -14.90 15.60 29.30
N ALA A 580 -13.88 14.77 29.11
CA ALA A 580 -13.84 13.42 29.68
C ALA A 580 -13.55 13.39 31.20
N ARG A 581 -13.12 14.52 31.78
CA ARG A 581 -12.89 14.71 33.23
C ARG A 581 -14.15 15.13 33.98
N SER A 582 -15.02 15.89 33.33
CA SER A 582 -16.34 16.26 33.85
C SER A 582 -17.29 15.08 33.80
#